data_AF-E9BGZ1-F1
#
_entry.id   AF-E9BGZ1-F1
#
_cell.length_a   1.000
_cell.length_b   1.000
_cell.length_c   1.000
_cell.angle_alpha   90.00
_cell.angle_beta   90.00
_cell.angle_gamma   90.00
#
_symmetry.space_group_name_H-M   'P 1'
#
loop_
_entity.id
_entity.type
_entity.pdbx_description
1 polymer ?
#
loop_
_entity_poly.entity_id
_entity_poly.type
_entity_poly.pdbx_seq_one_letter_code
_entity_poly.pdbx_strand_id
1 'polypeptide(L)'
;MPACLAYYTGAMCFTIIHFLAWAFAFVATPTAQFQTPGHGCYTMWGYRQFCGNVPYDLTGDAAFGCARRTSTMRCGAAFGVMASVCGFAGLVSAIVLNTQIQFPVIVPFVLAAVCIPCTMIS
;
A
#
# COMPACT_ATOMS: atom_id res chain seq x y z
N MET A 1 18.70 -6.02 32.76
CA MET A 1 17.27 -5.67 32.83
C MET A 1 16.84 -4.47 31.97
N PRO A 2 17.65 -3.41 31.70
CA PRO A 2 17.15 -2.27 30.89
C PRO A 2 17.00 -2.58 29.38
N ALA A 3 17.74 -3.56 28.84
CA ALA A 3 17.69 -3.92 27.43
C ALA A 3 16.34 -4.49 26.96
N CYS A 4 15.63 -5.24 27.82
CA CYS A 4 14.33 -5.82 27.47
C CYS A 4 13.24 -4.76 27.28
N LEU A 5 13.30 -3.68 28.06
CA LEU A 5 12.31 -2.61 28.02
C LEU A 5 12.47 -1.75 26.76
N ALA A 6 13.72 -1.43 26.38
CA ALA A 6 13.99 -0.73 25.12
C ALA A 6 13.62 -1.56 23.88
N TYR A 7 13.88 -2.87 23.91
CA TYR A 7 13.49 -3.79 22.84
C TYR A 7 11.97 -3.86 22.66
N TYR A 8 11.22 -4.01 23.75
CA TYR A 8 9.76 -4.10 23.71
C TYR A 8 9.12 -2.79 23.23
N THR A 9 9.60 -1.64 23.72
CA THR A 9 9.13 -0.32 23.26
C THR A 9 9.45 -0.10 21.78
N GLY A 10 10.64 -0.51 21.31
CA GLY A 10 11.03 -0.39 19.91
C GLY A 10 10.18 -1.26 18.97
N ALA A 11 9.95 -2.53 19.32
CA ALA A 11 9.13 -3.45 18.52
C ALA A 11 7.66 -3.00 18.44
N MET A 12 7.11 -2.48 19.54
CA MET A 12 5.76 -1.92 19.56
C MET A 12 5.64 -0.68 18.68
N CYS A 13 6.56 0.29 18.82
CA CYS A 13 6.59 1.49 17.98
C CYS A 13 6.70 1.14 16.49
N PHE A 14 7.61 0.23 16.14
CA PHE A 14 7.76 -0.25 14.76
C PHE A 14 6.45 -0.83 14.22
N THR A 15 5.77 -1.67 15.00
CA THR A 15 4.53 -2.33 14.58
C THR A 15 3.41 -1.31 14.34
N ILE A 16 3.27 -0.31 15.21
CA ILE A 16 2.25 0.75 15.05
C ILE A 16 2.53 1.60 13.82
N ILE A 17 3.77 2.04 13.63
CA ILE A 17 4.16 2.84 12.46
C ILE A 17 3.95 2.05 11.17
N HIS A 18 4.35 0.78 11.16
CA HIS A 18 4.19 -0.11 10.02
C HIS A 18 2.72 -0.38 9.69
N PHE A 19 1.86 -0.53 10.71
CA PHE A 19 0.42 -0.63 10.54
C PHE A 19 -0.17 0.60 9.84
N LEU A 20 0.20 1.81 10.31
CA LEU A 20 -0.27 3.06 9.70
C LEU A 20 0.20 3.18 8.24
N ALA A 21 1.47 2.86 7.97
CA ALA A 21 2.01 2.88 6.62
C ALA A 21 1.27 1.92 5.68
N TRP A 22 1.04 0.69 6.14
CA TRP A 22 0.26 -0.30 5.39
C TRP A 22 -1.19 0.14 5.17
N ALA A 23 -1.87 0.63 6.21
CA ALA A 23 -3.27 1.05 6.11
C ALA A 23 -3.44 2.20 5.12
N PHE A 24 -2.53 3.19 5.13
CA PHE A 24 -2.55 4.26 4.14
C PHE A 24 -2.27 3.77 2.73
N ALA A 25 -1.28 2.88 2.53
CA ALA A 25 -1.00 2.30 1.22
C ALA A 25 -2.20 1.51 0.66
N PHE A 26 -2.85 0.72 1.52
CA PHE A 26 -4.02 -0.06 1.16
C PHE A 26 -5.21 0.81 0.75
N VAL A 27 -5.47 1.91 1.48
CA VAL A 27 -6.54 2.87 1.15
C VAL A 27 -6.18 3.72 -0.07
N ALA A 28 -4.92 4.09 -0.24
CA ALA A 28 -4.46 4.92 -1.37
C ALA A 28 -4.51 4.19 -2.72
N THR A 29 -4.37 2.86 -2.73
CA THR A 29 -4.35 2.06 -3.96
C THR A 29 -5.67 2.14 -4.78
N PRO A 30 -6.87 2.04 -4.17
CA PRO A 30 -8.13 2.20 -4.90
C PRO A 30 -8.64 3.65 -5.00
N THR A 31 -8.05 4.62 -4.29
CA THR A 31 -8.58 5.99 -4.29
C THR A 31 -8.38 6.71 -5.62
N ALA A 32 -9.28 7.67 -5.87
CA ALA A 32 -9.19 8.56 -7.02
C ALA A 32 -7.90 9.40 -6.93
N GLN A 33 -7.08 9.32 -7.98
CA GLN A 33 -5.85 10.09 -8.12
C GLN A 33 -6.12 11.46 -8.73
N PHE A 34 -7.07 11.53 -9.68
CA PHE A 34 -7.45 12.77 -10.35
C PHE A 34 -8.97 12.91 -10.40
N GLN A 35 -9.46 14.10 -10.08
CA GLN A 35 -10.85 14.47 -10.26
C GLN A 35 -10.98 15.40 -11.47
N THR A 36 -12.02 15.18 -12.25
CA THR A 36 -12.41 16.05 -13.36
C THR A 36 -13.49 17.03 -12.89
N PRO A 37 -13.62 18.20 -13.54
CA PRO A 37 -14.63 19.19 -13.19
C PRO A 37 -16.09 18.67 -13.25
N GLY A 38 -16.34 17.58 -14.00
CA GLY A 38 -17.66 16.98 -14.19
C GLY A 38 -17.97 15.78 -13.30
N HIS A 39 -17.44 15.72 -12.07
CA HIS A 39 -17.62 14.64 -11.08
C HIS A 39 -16.95 13.29 -11.40
N GLY A 40 -16.33 13.17 -12.57
CA GLY A 40 -15.59 11.96 -12.94
C GLY A 40 -14.24 11.89 -12.26
N CYS A 41 -13.73 10.69 -12.03
CA CYS A 41 -12.40 10.47 -11.49
C CYS A 41 -11.66 9.33 -12.16
N TYR A 42 -10.33 9.51 -12.17
CA TYR A 42 -9.38 8.51 -12.57
C TYR A 42 -8.77 7.88 -11.32
N THR A 43 -8.89 6.56 -11.25
CA THR A 43 -8.15 5.71 -10.33
C THR A 43 -7.04 5.00 -11.11
N MET A 44 -6.16 4.29 -10.42
CA MET A 44 -5.15 3.45 -11.09
C MET A 44 -5.76 2.32 -11.94
N TRP A 45 -7.03 1.98 -11.67
CA TRP A 45 -7.74 0.85 -12.28
C TRP A 45 -8.60 1.25 -13.48
N GLY A 46 -8.97 2.52 -13.59
CA GLY A 46 -9.88 3.01 -14.62
C GLY A 46 -10.57 4.31 -14.24
N TYR A 47 -11.55 4.69 -15.06
CA TYR A 47 -12.34 5.90 -14.92
C TYR A 47 -13.74 5.60 -14.41
N ARG A 48 -14.25 6.52 -13.58
CA ARG A 48 -15.62 6.53 -13.08
C ARG A 48 -16.22 7.88 -13.40
N GLN A 49 -17.45 7.93 -13.89
CA GLN A 49 -18.20 9.15 -14.15
C GLN A 49 -18.64 9.83 -12.86
N PHE A 50 -18.81 9.07 -11.77
CA PHE A 50 -19.04 9.58 -10.43
C PHE A 50 -18.15 8.85 -9.41
N CYS A 51 -17.40 9.60 -8.62
CA CYS A 51 -16.47 9.01 -7.64
C CYS A 51 -17.11 8.24 -6.50
N GLY A 52 -18.40 8.47 -6.24
CA GLY A 52 -19.17 7.68 -5.28
C GLY A 52 -19.59 6.31 -5.80
N ASN A 53 -19.50 6.05 -7.10
CA ASN A 53 -19.89 4.76 -7.67
C ASN A 53 -18.76 3.73 -7.49
N VAL A 54 -19.17 2.49 -7.19
CA VAL A 54 -18.27 1.33 -7.11
C VAL A 54 -17.86 0.81 -8.50
N PRO A 55 -18.76 0.64 -9.49
CA PRO A 55 -18.36 0.14 -10.81
C PRO A 55 -17.54 1.17 -11.59
N TYR A 56 -16.62 0.66 -12.40
CA TYR A 56 -15.86 1.46 -13.37
C TYR A 56 -16.63 1.53 -14.68
N ASP A 57 -16.78 2.74 -15.22
CA ASP A 57 -17.43 2.96 -16.51
C ASP A 57 -16.49 2.63 -17.67
N LEU A 58 -15.20 2.92 -17.50
CA LEU A 58 -14.16 2.65 -18.49
C LEU A 58 -12.92 2.07 -17.81
N THR A 59 -12.26 1.13 -18.49
CA THR A 59 -11.00 0.52 -18.04
C THR A 59 -9.99 0.46 -19.18
N GLY A 60 -8.70 0.31 -18.85
CA GLY A 60 -7.64 0.21 -19.86
C GLY A 60 -7.53 1.43 -20.76
N ASP A 61 -7.21 1.21 -22.04
CA ASP A 61 -6.97 2.31 -23.00
C ASP A 61 -8.21 3.16 -23.25
N ALA A 62 -9.41 2.59 -23.11
CA ALA A 62 -10.67 3.32 -23.22
C ALA A 62 -10.85 4.36 -22.11
N ALA A 63 -10.26 4.13 -20.92
CA ALA A 63 -10.29 5.11 -19.83
C ALA A 63 -9.24 6.20 -20.01
N PHE A 64 -8.02 5.84 -20.39
CA PHE A 64 -6.88 6.77 -20.35
C PHE A 64 -6.56 7.43 -21.70
N GLY A 65 -7.21 7.01 -22.79
CA GLY A 65 -7.10 7.57 -24.14
C GLY A 65 -5.81 7.21 -24.89
N CYS A 66 -4.74 6.83 -24.17
CA CYS A 66 -3.44 6.50 -24.75
C CYS A 66 -2.78 5.33 -24.00
N ALA A 67 -2.20 4.39 -24.75
CA ALA A 67 -1.51 3.21 -24.22
C ALA A 67 -0.40 3.55 -23.21
N ARG A 68 0.34 4.63 -23.44
CA ARG A 68 1.40 5.09 -22.52
C ARG A 68 0.84 5.43 -21.14
N ARG A 69 -0.29 6.13 -21.08
CA ARG A 69 -0.93 6.53 -19.82
C ARG A 69 -1.53 5.32 -19.10
N THR A 70 -2.15 4.41 -19.84
CA THR A 70 -2.63 3.13 -19.30
C THR A 70 -1.49 2.31 -18.70
N SER A 71 -0.34 2.22 -19.39
CA SER A 71 0.82 1.47 -18.90
C SER A 71 1.37 2.05 -17.60
N THR A 72 1.44 3.38 -17.49
CA THR A 72 1.89 4.03 -16.25
C THR A 72 0.92 3.77 -15.10
N MET A 73 -0.39 3.89 -15.33
CA MET A 73 -1.41 3.64 -14.28
C MET A 73 -1.45 2.18 -13.85
N ARG A 74 -1.31 1.23 -14.79
CA ARG A 74 -1.19 -0.20 -14.48
C ARG A 74 0.07 -0.53 -13.69
N CYS A 75 1.18 0.14 -14.00
CA CYS A 75 2.43 0.01 -13.24
C CYS A 75 2.19 0.46 -11.78
N GLY A 76 1.64 1.65 -11.57
CA GLY A 76 1.27 2.15 -10.24
C GLY A 76 0.32 1.20 -9.49
N ALA A 77 -0.71 0.68 -10.17
CA ALA A 77 -1.62 -0.31 -9.60
C ALA A 77 -0.89 -1.59 -9.14
N ALA A 78 0.03 -2.12 -9.95
CA ALA A 78 0.79 -3.32 -9.62
C ALA A 78 1.69 -3.08 -8.39
N PHE A 79 2.37 -1.94 -8.32
CA PHE A 79 3.17 -1.58 -7.16
C PHE A 79 2.32 -1.32 -5.91
N GLY A 80 1.12 -0.77 -6.04
CA GLY A 80 0.17 -0.59 -4.92
C GLY A 80 -0.31 -1.93 -4.34
N VAL A 81 -0.58 -2.92 -5.22
CA VAL A 81 -0.88 -4.29 -4.79
C VAL A 81 0.32 -4.92 -4.08
N MET A 82 1.53 -4.80 -4.65
CA MET A 82 2.73 -5.32 -4.00
C MET A 82 2.98 -4.66 -2.63
N ALA A 83 2.83 -3.34 -2.53
CA ALA A 83 2.92 -2.60 -1.27
C ALA A 83 1.91 -3.10 -0.24
N SER A 84 0.68 -3.36 -0.67
CA SER A 84 -0.39 -3.86 0.20
C SER A 84 -0.10 -5.28 0.72
N VAL A 85 0.34 -6.18 -0.16
CA VAL A 85 0.63 -7.59 0.19
C VAL A 85 1.89 -7.71 1.03
N CYS A 86 3.01 -7.12 0.57
CA CYS A 86 4.26 -7.12 1.31
C CYS A 86 4.12 -6.37 2.64
N GLY A 87 3.36 -5.27 2.67
CA GLY A 87 3.09 -4.49 3.86
C GLY A 87 2.31 -5.29 4.90
N PHE A 88 1.30 -6.03 4.46
CA PHE A 88 0.52 -6.92 5.32
C PHE A 88 1.38 -8.08 5.87
N ALA A 89 2.17 -8.74 5.01
CA ALA A 89 3.11 -9.77 5.46
C ALA A 89 4.13 -9.22 6.48
N GLY A 90 4.64 -8.01 6.22
CA GLY A 90 5.51 -7.28 7.14
C GLY A 90 4.83 -7.00 8.47
N LEU A 91 3.57 -6.55 8.46
CA LEU A 91 2.77 -6.30 9.66
C LEU A 91 2.59 -7.56 10.50
N VAL A 92 2.23 -8.69 9.87
CA VAL A 92 2.12 -9.98 10.57
C VAL A 92 3.45 -10.35 11.22
N SER A 93 4.57 -10.23 10.50
CA SER A 93 5.88 -10.50 11.07
C SER A 93 6.29 -9.52 12.19
N ALA A 94 5.86 -8.27 12.13
CA ALA A 94 6.05 -7.27 13.19
C ALA A 94 5.22 -7.59 14.44
N ILE A 95 3.99 -8.08 14.28
CA ILE A 95 3.18 -8.56 15.40
C ILE A 95 3.85 -9.78 16.04
N VAL A 96 4.33 -10.73 15.23
CA VAL A 96 5.03 -11.93 15.73
C VAL A 96 6.29 -11.56 16.52
N LEU A 97 7.04 -10.51 16.15
CA LEU A 97 8.17 -9.99 16.93
C LEU A 97 7.81 -9.58 18.36
N ASN A 98 6.57 -9.17 18.61
CA ASN A 98 6.09 -8.81 19.95
C ASN A 98 5.66 -10.04 20.77
N THR A 99 5.62 -11.22 20.15
CA THR A 99 5.30 -12.50 20.82
C THR A 99 6.58 -13.24 21.22
N GLN A 100 6.45 -14.25 22.09
CA GLN A 100 7.57 -15.10 22.51
C GLN A 100 8.01 -16.13 21.44
N ILE A 101 7.54 -16.00 20.19
CA ILE A 101 7.83 -16.93 19.11
C ILE A 101 9.20 -16.59 18.51
N GLN A 102 10.07 -17.60 18.40
CA GLN A 102 11.40 -17.47 17.80
C GLN A 102 11.27 -17.25 16.29
N PHE A 103 11.23 -15.99 15.86
CA PHE A 103 11.15 -15.60 14.44
C PHE A 103 12.35 -14.71 14.06
N PRO A 104 12.97 -14.91 12.89
CA PRO A 104 14.12 -14.10 12.48
C PRO A 104 13.74 -12.64 12.32
N VAL A 105 14.34 -11.79 13.16
CA VAL A 105 14.10 -10.34 13.22
C VAL A 105 14.33 -9.65 11.88
N ILE A 106 15.19 -10.20 11.02
CA ILE A 106 15.55 -9.63 9.71
C ILE A 106 14.35 -9.57 8.76
N VAL A 107 13.41 -10.51 8.84
CA VAL A 107 12.29 -10.63 7.91
C VAL A 107 11.38 -9.40 7.89
N PRO A 108 10.86 -8.89 9.02
CA PRO A 108 10.04 -7.68 9.04
C PRO A 108 10.78 -6.44 8.51
N PHE A 109 12.08 -6.33 8.76
CA PHE A 109 12.88 -5.22 8.25
C PHE A 109 13.05 -5.28 6.72
N VAL A 110 13.31 -6.47 6.16
CA VAL A 110 13.40 -6.64 4.71
C VAL A 110 12.05 -6.36 4.04
N LEU A 111 10.96 -6.86 4.61
CA LEU A 111 9.60 -6.60 4.09
C LEU A 111 9.26 -5.11 4.15
N ALA A 112 9.58 -4.42 5.24
CA ALA A 112 9.41 -2.97 5.35
C ALA A 112 10.27 -2.22 4.30
N ALA A 113 11.52 -2.63 4.12
CA ALA A 113 12.41 -2.02 3.12
C ALA A 113 11.89 -2.17 1.68
N VAL A 114 11.29 -3.32 1.33
CA VAL A 114 10.67 -3.54 0.02
C VAL A 114 9.37 -2.74 -0.14
N CYS A 115 8.62 -2.52 0.94
CA CYS A 115 7.37 -1.75 0.89
C CYS A 115 7.61 -0.28 0.54
N ILE A 116 8.68 0.33 1.06
CA ILE A 116 8.99 1.75 0.83
C ILE A 116 8.98 2.12 -0.68
N PRO A 117 9.79 1.50 -1.55
CA PRO A 117 9.79 1.83 -2.97
C PRO A 117 8.46 1.47 -3.65
N CYS A 118 7.79 0.38 -3.24
CA CYS A 118 6.48 0.03 -3.80
C CYS A 118 5.45 1.12 -3.53
N THR A 119 5.40 1.65 -2.29
CA THR A 119 4.50 2.76 -1.92
C THR A 119 4.86 4.08 -2.55
N MET A 120 6.11 4.31 -2.95
CA MET A 120 6.53 5.54 -3.62
C MET A 120 6.18 5.56 -5.11
N ILE A 121 6.09 4.38 -5.74
CA ILE A 121 5.81 4.25 -7.18
C ILE A 121 4.31 4.24 -7.45
N SER A 122 3.52 3.69 -6.52
CA SER A 122 2.06 3.72 -6.58
C SER A 122 1.52 5.09 -6.20
#